data_AF-A0A3S3VB55-F1
#
_entry.id   AF-A0A3S3VB55-F1
#
_cell.length_a   1.000
_cell.length_b   1.000
_cell.length_c   1.000
_cell.angle_alpha   90.00
_cell.angle_beta   90.00
_cell.angle_gamma   90.00
#
_symmetry.space_group_name_H-M   'P 1'
#
loop_
_entity.id
_entity.type
_entity.pdbx_description
1 polymer ?
#
loop_
_entity_poly.entity_id
_entity_poly.type
_entity_poly.pdbx_seq_one_letter_code
_entity_poly.pdbx_strand_id
1 'polypeptide(L)'
;MKTPADRFASAQAAYEAGFLSMAAKKRATDDLSRAYEAVRDQITSAILRDRGPMTTAPTEEETRLTDLYYSIPFDLHQVRDRHFEALAAYPAFEIVRDFIAMRAAIKAAPIAPAPVKPEIEVKAEKVRRSIIEEMQRHKQQYVRGLEVARLFGGLPVSVNAHWVNGHKGAVFLRHFFYLRGELTPLNTIIAIAETIEREQEGRS
;
A
#
# COMPACT_ATOMS: atom_id res chain seq x y z
N MET A 1 -14.82 -8.18 -15.32
CA MET A 1 -13.66 -9.10 -15.24
C MET A 1 -12.86 -8.94 -16.52
N LYS A 2 -11.52 -8.78 -16.49
CA LYS A 2 -10.73 -8.62 -17.72
C LYS A 2 -10.71 -9.93 -18.52
N THR A 3 -10.95 -9.85 -19.82
CA THR A 3 -10.89 -10.98 -20.76
C THR A 3 -9.42 -11.36 -21.08
N PRO A 4 -9.16 -12.54 -21.68
CA PRO A 4 -7.82 -12.87 -22.19
C PRO A 4 -7.26 -11.80 -23.14
N ALA A 5 -8.10 -11.26 -24.03
CA ALA A 5 -7.74 -10.21 -24.96
C ALA A 5 -7.35 -8.90 -24.25
N ASP A 6 -8.08 -8.49 -23.22
CA ASP A 6 -7.75 -7.28 -22.44
C ASP A 6 -6.39 -7.39 -21.75
N ARG A 7 -6.05 -8.60 -21.27
CA ARG A 7 -4.77 -8.88 -20.62
C ARG A 7 -3.63 -8.91 -21.63
N PHE A 8 -3.85 -9.51 -22.79
CA PHE A 8 -2.88 -9.46 -23.89
C PHE A 8 -2.62 -8.03 -24.35
N ALA A 9 -3.68 -7.23 -24.56
CA ALA A 9 -3.56 -5.82 -24.92
C ALA A 9 -2.82 -5.00 -23.83
N SER A 10 -3.06 -5.30 -22.55
CA SER A 10 -2.33 -4.67 -21.43
C SER A 10 -0.84 -4.99 -21.47
N ALA A 11 -0.48 -6.25 -21.73
CA ALA A 11 0.91 -6.69 -21.85
C ALA A 11 1.59 -6.07 -23.09
N GLN A 12 0.88 -5.99 -24.22
CA GLN A 12 1.34 -5.36 -25.44
C GLN A 12 1.61 -3.86 -25.25
N ALA A 13 0.65 -3.13 -24.68
CA ALA A 13 0.82 -1.70 -24.38
C ALA A 13 2.01 -1.44 -23.44
N ALA A 14 2.22 -2.32 -22.46
CA ALA A 14 3.38 -2.23 -21.57
C ALA A 14 4.72 -2.51 -22.30
N TYR A 15 4.72 -3.43 -23.26
CA TYR A 15 5.87 -3.70 -24.11
C TYR A 15 6.20 -2.51 -25.02
N GLU A 16 5.19 -1.94 -25.69
CA GLU A 16 5.33 -0.78 -26.59
C GLU A 16 5.77 0.49 -25.85
N ALA A 17 5.29 0.69 -24.61
CA ALA A 17 5.72 1.80 -23.75
C ALA A 17 7.20 1.69 -23.31
N GLY A 18 7.81 0.51 -23.44
CA GLY A 18 9.16 0.22 -22.98
C GLY A 18 9.24 -0.03 -21.47
N PHE A 19 10.14 -0.92 -21.06
CA PHE A 19 10.28 -1.29 -19.65
C PHE A 19 11.32 -0.42 -18.93
N LEU A 20 10.85 0.29 -17.91
CA LEU A 20 11.70 1.10 -17.02
C LEU A 20 12.24 0.31 -15.82
N SER A 21 11.72 -0.90 -15.57
CA SER A 21 12.16 -1.75 -14.45
C SER A 21 11.84 -3.24 -14.68
N MET A 22 12.54 -4.11 -13.94
CA MET A 22 12.21 -5.54 -13.88
C MET A 22 10.79 -5.80 -13.35
N ALA A 23 10.30 -4.97 -12.44
CA ALA A 23 8.94 -5.09 -11.91
C ALA A 23 7.87 -4.81 -12.98
N ALA A 24 8.14 -3.90 -13.93
CA ALA A 24 7.26 -3.65 -15.07
C ALA A 24 7.23 -4.86 -16.02
N LYS A 25 8.40 -5.45 -16.33
CA LYS A 25 8.48 -6.71 -17.10
C LYS A 25 7.72 -7.85 -16.44
N LYS A 26 7.87 -8.01 -15.12
CA LYS A 26 7.19 -9.06 -14.36
C LYS A 26 5.67 -8.88 -14.47
N ARG A 27 5.15 -7.66 -14.26
CA ARG A 27 3.71 -7.37 -14.38
C ARG A 27 3.15 -7.71 -15.76
N ALA A 28 3.86 -7.33 -16.83
CA ALA A 28 3.44 -7.67 -18.19
C ALA A 28 3.46 -9.19 -18.45
N THR A 29 4.45 -9.90 -17.89
CA THR A 29 4.49 -11.37 -17.96
C THR A 29 3.36 -12.01 -17.16
N ASP A 30 3.05 -11.50 -15.97
CA ASP A 30 1.96 -11.99 -15.11
C ASP A 30 0.60 -11.81 -15.79
N ASP A 31 0.39 -10.70 -16.53
CA ASP A 31 -0.82 -10.49 -17.33
C ASP A 31 -0.98 -11.55 -18.44
N LEU A 32 0.12 -11.96 -19.10
CA LEU A 32 0.09 -13.06 -20.08
C LEU A 32 -0.21 -14.41 -19.42
N SER A 33 0.38 -14.71 -18.26
CA SER A 33 0.07 -15.95 -17.53
C SER A 33 -1.40 -16.00 -17.10
N ARG A 34 -1.99 -14.87 -16.70
CA ARG A 34 -3.43 -14.78 -16.39
C ARG A 34 -4.33 -14.82 -17.63
N ALA A 35 -3.83 -14.38 -18.79
CA ALA A 35 -4.54 -14.53 -20.06
C ALA A 35 -4.59 -16.02 -20.45
N TYR A 36 -3.46 -16.71 -20.33
CA TYR A 36 -3.34 -18.15 -20.54
C TYR A 36 -4.24 -18.94 -19.59
N GLU A 37 -4.24 -18.62 -18.30
CA GLU A 37 -5.08 -19.27 -17.29
C GLU A 37 -6.57 -19.24 -17.70
N ALA A 38 -7.06 -18.09 -18.17
CA ALA A 38 -8.44 -17.97 -18.62
C ALA A 38 -8.75 -18.81 -19.88
N VAL A 39 -7.81 -18.92 -20.83
CA VAL A 39 -7.95 -19.79 -22.02
C VAL A 39 -7.92 -21.26 -21.61
N ARG A 40 -6.99 -21.63 -20.73
CA ARG A 40 -6.86 -22.97 -20.16
C ARG A 40 -8.17 -23.38 -19.49
N ASP A 41 -8.73 -22.53 -18.63
CA ASP A 41 -9.97 -22.80 -17.89
C ASP A 41 -11.18 -22.94 -18.85
N GLN A 42 -11.20 -22.19 -19.95
CA GLN A 42 -12.22 -22.35 -20.99
C GLN A 42 -12.13 -23.72 -21.68
N ILE A 43 -10.92 -24.14 -22.03
CA ILE A 43 -10.67 -25.43 -22.72
C ILE A 43 -10.91 -26.61 -21.79
N THR A 44 -10.42 -26.56 -20.56
CA THR A 44 -10.66 -27.63 -19.57
C THR A 44 -12.16 -27.78 -19.30
N SER A 45 -12.90 -26.67 -19.22
CA SER A 45 -14.36 -26.69 -19.10
C SER A 45 -15.05 -27.29 -20.32
N ALA A 46 -14.54 -27.02 -21.54
CA ALA A 46 -15.06 -27.62 -22.76
C ALA A 46 -14.81 -29.14 -22.79
N ILE A 47 -13.59 -29.59 -22.49
CA ILE A 47 -13.23 -31.01 -22.42
C ILE A 47 -14.10 -31.74 -21.40
N LEU A 48 -14.30 -31.17 -20.20
CA LEU A 48 -15.14 -31.79 -19.18
C LEU A 48 -16.61 -31.87 -19.60
N ARG A 49 -17.09 -30.88 -20.37
CA ARG A 49 -18.45 -30.89 -20.92
C ARG A 49 -18.60 -31.96 -22.00
N ASP A 50 -17.64 -32.06 -22.92
CA ASP A 50 -17.63 -33.03 -24.01
C ASP A 50 -17.51 -34.46 -23.48
N ARG A 51 -16.69 -34.65 -22.43
CA ARG A 51 -16.51 -35.93 -21.76
C ARG A 51 -17.77 -36.37 -20.99
N GLY A 52 -18.44 -35.44 -20.33
CA GLY A 52 -19.55 -35.76 -19.43
C GLY A 52 -19.11 -36.36 -18.08
N PRO A 53 -20.07 -36.93 -17.31
CA PRO A 53 -19.81 -37.49 -15.98
C PRO A 53 -18.97 -38.77 -16.07
N MET A 54 -18.15 -39.02 -15.06
CA MET A 54 -17.33 -40.23 -14.99
C MET A 54 -18.23 -41.45 -14.82
N THR A 55 -18.15 -42.41 -15.74
CA THR A 55 -18.87 -43.68 -15.69
C THR A 55 -17.99 -44.78 -15.08
N THR A 56 -18.59 -45.87 -14.60
CA THR A 56 -17.86 -47.01 -14.03
C THR A 56 -17.11 -47.84 -15.07
N ALA A 57 -17.49 -47.75 -16.34
CA ALA A 57 -16.82 -48.37 -17.47
C ALA A 57 -16.69 -47.33 -18.59
N PRO A 58 -15.66 -46.46 -18.53
CA PRO A 58 -15.50 -45.37 -19.48
C PRO A 58 -15.27 -45.92 -20.89
N THR A 59 -15.91 -45.27 -21.85
CA THR A 59 -15.65 -45.45 -23.28
C THR A 59 -14.21 -45.02 -23.63
N GLU A 60 -13.73 -45.46 -24.79
CA GLU A 60 -12.42 -45.04 -25.31
C GLU A 60 -12.34 -43.52 -25.45
N GLU A 61 -13.44 -42.89 -25.86
CA GLU A 61 -13.53 -41.44 -26.02
C GLU A 61 -13.47 -40.69 -24.69
N GLU A 62 -14.17 -41.18 -23.66
CA GLU A 62 -14.11 -40.59 -22.30
C GLU A 62 -12.69 -40.71 -21.71
N THR A 63 -12.00 -41.81 -21.98
CA THR A 63 -10.60 -42.02 -21.58
C THR A 63 -9.68 -41.03 -22.29
N ARG A 64 -9.81 -40.91 -23.63
CA ARG A 64 -9.04 -39.97 -24.46
C ARG A 64 -9.20 -38.52 -24.01
N LEU A 65 -10.43 -38.09 -23.71
CA LEU A 65 -10.71 -36.73 -23.23
C LEU A 65 -10.16 -36.50 -21.81
N THR A 66 -10.17 -37.53 -20.96
CA THR A 66 -9.55 -37.45 -19.63
C THR A 66 -8.03 -37.29 -19.73
N ASP A 67 -7.37 -38.06 -20.59
CA ASP A 67 -5.93 -37.92 -20.82
C ASP A 67 -5.60 -36.55 -21.43
N LEU A 68 -6.42 -36.07 -22.36
CA LEU A 68 -6.28 -34.73 -22.94
C LEU A 68 -6.39 -33.65 -21.87
N TYR A 69 -7.36 -33.74 -20.95
CA TYR A 69 -7.51 -32.81 -19.83
C TYR A 69 -6.24 -32.70 -18.98
N TYR A 70 -5.64 -33.84 -18.62
CA TYR A 70 -4.41 -33.86 -17.81
C TYR A 70 -3.15 -33.50 -18.59
N SER A 71 -3.20 -33.52 -19.92
CA SER A 71 -2.07 -33.12 -20.78
C SER A 71 -1.88 -31.60 -20.87
N ILE A 72 -2.87 -30.80 -20.45
CA ILE A 72 -2.83 -29.34 -20.54
C ILE A 72 -1.85 -28.77 -19.51
N PRO A 73 -0.84 -27.99 -19.92
CA PRO A 73 0.12 -27.41 -18.98
C PRO A 73 -0.53 -26.44 -17.98
N PHE A 74 0.09 -26.28 -16.81
CA PHE A 74 -0.44 -25.38 -15.79
C PHE A 74 -0.16 -23.91 -16.12
N ASP A 75 1.03 -23.60 -16.66
CA ASP A 75 1.48 -22.24 -16.95
C ASP A 75 2.03 -22.10 -18.39
N LEU A 76 1.94 -20.89 -18.93
CA LEU A 76 2.26 -20.55 -20.32
C LEU A 76 3.68 -20.96 -20.73
N HIS A 77 4.66 -20.86 -19.83
CA HIS A 77 6.05 -21.19 -20.14
C HIS A 77 6.31 -22.70 -20.34
N GLN A 78 5.33 -23.55 -19.98
CA GLN A 78 5.38 -25.00 -20.13
C GLN A 78 4.78 -25.47 -21.46
N VAL A 79 4.08 -24.59 -22.19
CA VAL A 79 3.46 -24.91 -23.48
C VAL A 79 4.55 -25.19 -24.55
N ARG A 80 4.27 -26.14 -25.43
CA ARG A 80 5.17 -26.77 -26.42
C ARG A 80 4.33 -27.22 -27.60
N ASP A 81 4.94 -27.48 -28.75
CA ASP A 81 4.24 -27.83 -30.00
C ASP A 81 3.31 -29.04 -29.87
N ARG A 82 3.74 -30.08 -29.16
CA ARG A 82 2.91 -31.26 -28.86
C ARG A 82 1.55 -30.95 -28.22
N HIS A 83 1.43 -29.85 -27.47
CA HIS A 83 0.17 -29.47 -26.83
C HIS A 83 -0.79 -28.83 -27.84
N PHE A 84 -0.28 -28.13 -28.86
CA PHE A 84 -1.10 -27.61 -29.96
C PHE A 84 -1.62 -28.76 -30.83
N GLU A 85 -0.78 -29.75 -31.11
CA GLU A 85 -1.19 -30.97 -31.82
C GLU A 85 -2.29 -31.71 -31.06
N ALA A 86 -2.11 -31.90 -29.74
CA ALA A 86 -3.10 -32.57 -28.89
C ALA A 86 -4.43 -31.80 -28.79
N LEU A 87 -4.39 -30.46 -28.79
CA LEU A 87 -5.55 -29.57 -28.64
C LEU A 87 -6.08 -29.02 -29.96
N ALA A 88 -5.72 -29.62 -31.11
CA ALA A 88 -6.15 -29.14 -32.43
C ALA A 88 -7.69 -29.08 -32.58
N ALA A 89 -8.43 -29.91 -31.84
CA ALA A 89 -9.89 -29.90 -31.79
C ALA A 89 -10.49 -28.68 -31.03
N TYR A 90 -9.66 -27.89 -30.35
CA TYR A 90 -10.05 -26.71 -29.57
C TYR A 90 -9.39 -25.45 -30.15
N PRO A 91 -9.98 -24.81 -31.19
CA PRO A 91 -9.37 -23.68 -31.90
C PRO A 91 -9.04 -22.48 -31.01
N ALA A 92 -9.74 -22.32 -29.89
CA ALA A 92 -9.46 -21.29 -28.89
C ALA A 92 -8.03 -21.38 -28.30
N PHE A 93 -7.35 -22.53 -28.42
CA PHE A 93 -5.98 -22.70 -27.96
C PHE A 93 -4.94 -22.01 -28.87
N GLU A 94 -5.26 -21.75 -30.14
CA GLU A 94 -4.29 -21.17 -31.09
C GLU A 94 -3.81 -19.77 -30.68
N ILE A 95 -4.66 -18.99 -29.99
CA ILE A 95 -4.27 -17.67 -29.45
C ILE A 95 -3.09 -17.75 -28.46
N VAL A 96 -2.84 -18.93 -27.87
CA VAL A 96 -1.70 -19.15 -26.96
C VAL A 96 -0.36 -18.99 -27.68
N ARG A 97 -0.30 -19.18 -29.01
CA ARG A 97 0.92 -18.89 -29.79
C ARG A 97 1.32 -17.42 -29.68
N ASP A 98 0.35 -16.51 -29.77
CA ASP A 98 0.59 -15.08 -29.63
C ASP A 98 1.08 -14.75 -28.21
N PHE A 99 0.54 -15.44 -27.20
CA PHE A 99 0.98 -15.26 -25.82
C PHE A 99 2.43 -15.72 -25.61
N ILE A 100 2.82 -16.85 -26.21
CA ILE A 100 4.21 -17.34 -26.18
C ILE A 100 5.15 -16.35 -26.88
N ALA A 101 4.77 -15.86 -28.07
CA ALA A 101 5.55 -14.90 -28.83
C ALA A 101 5.73 -13.58 -28.06
N MET A 102 4.65 -13.03 -27.50
CA MET A 102 4.71 -11.82 -26.68
C MET A 102 5.57 -12.03 -25.43
N ARG A 103 5.46 -13.19 -24.77
CA ARG A 103 6.30 -13.51 -23.60
C ARG A 103 7.78 -13.54 -23.97
N ALA A 104 8.14 -14.10 -25.12
CA ALA A 104 9.51 -14.09 -25.62
C ALA A 104 9.99 -12.66 -25.91
N ALA A 105 9.15 -11.83 -26.53
CA ALA A 105 9.44 -10.43 -26.80
C ALA A 105 9.68 -9.61 -25.51
N ILE A 106 8.80 -9.75 -24.51
CA ILE A 106 8.94 -9.08 -23.20
C ILE A 106 10.22 -9.50 -22.49
N LYS A 107 10.57 -10.80 -22.54
CA LYS A 107 11.80 -11.31 -21.95
C LYS A 107 13.02 -10.67 -22.60
N ALA A 108 13.03 -10.59 -23.93
CA ALA A 108 14.13 -10.04 -24.73
C ALA A 108 14.24 -8.51 -24.69
N ALA A 109 13.16 -7.78 -24.39
CA ALA A 109 13.14 -6.32 -24.36
C ALA A 109 14.24 -5.75 -23.44
N PRO A 110 15.01 -4.73 -23.82
CA PRO A 110 15.92 -4.08 -22.88
C PRO A 110 15.12 -3.38 -21.77
N ILE A 111 15.71 -3.30 -20.58
CA ILE A 111 15.25 -2.36 -19.56
C ILE A 111 16.09 -1.12 -19.75
N ALA A 112 15.46 -0.04 -20.21
CA ALA A 112 16.04 1.28 -20.16
C ALA A 112 15.57 1.89 -18.84
N PRO A 113 16.32 1.74 -17.72
CA PRO A 113 15.95 2.41 -16.49
C PRO A 113 15.78 3.89 -16.83
N ALA A 114 14.66 4.48 -16.39
CA ALA A 114 14.45 5.91 -16.57
C ALA A 114 15.72 6.61 -16.09
N PRO A 115 16.21 7.65 -16.81
CA PRO A 115 17.33 8.44 -16.31
C PRO A 115 16.98 8.80 -14.87
N VAL A 116 17.90 8.51 -13.95
CA VAL A 116 17.77 8.86 -12.55
C VAL A 116 17.62 10.38 -12.52
N LYS A 117 16.38 10.86 -12.65
CA LYS A 117 16.06 12.26 -12.33
C LYS A 117 16.57 12.41 -10.90
N PRO A 118 17.37 13.44 -10.58
CA PRO A 118 17.97 13.55 -9.27
C PRO A 118 16.86 13.72 -8.24
N GLU A 119 16.40 12.60 -7.66
CA GLU A 119 15.47 12.54 -6.52
C GLU A 119 15.95 13.39 -5.35
N ILE A 120 17.24 13.76 -5.37
CA ILE A 120 17.93 14.61 -4.42
C ILE A 120 17.25 15.99 -4.32
N GLU A 121 16.83 16.62 -5.43
CA GLU A 121 16.31 17.99 -5.37
C GLU A 121 14.89 18.05 -4.77
N VAL A 122 14.00 17.13 -5.17
CA VAL A 122 12.62 17.09 -4.66
C VAL A 122 12.58 16.64 -3.19
N LYS A 123 13.44 15.69 -2.78
CA LYS A 123 13.56 15.30 -1.36
C LYS A 123 14.21 16.40 -0.53
N ALA A 124 15.25 17.07 -1.04
CA ALA A 124 15.89 18.17 -0.32
C ALA A 124 14.92 19.33 -0.06
N GLU A 125 14.07 19.67 -1.02
CA GLU A 125 13.08 20.73 -0.87
C GLU A 125 11.98 20.35 0.14
N LYS A 126 11.51 19.10 0.13
CA LYS A 126 10.56 18.58 1.11
C LYS A 126 11.15 18.52 2.53
N VAL A 127 12.41 18.13 2.67
CA VAL A 127 13.13 18.11 3.97
C VAL A 127 13.36 19.54 4.48
N ARG A 128 13.82 20.47 3.63
CA ARG A 128 14.00 21.87 3.99
C ARG A 128 12.69 22.51 4.47
N ARG A 129 11.59 22.22 3.78
CA ARG A 129 10.27 22.71 4.19
C ARG A 129 9.86 22.19 5.57
N SER A 130 10.07 20.90 5.84
CA SER A 130 9.80 20.30 7.16
C SER A 130 10.61 20.93 8.28
N ILE A 131 11.89 21.24 8.05
CA ILE A 131 12.76 21.87 9.06
C ILE A 131 12.28 23.30 9.35
N ILE A 132 11.94 24.07 8.31
CA ILE A 132 11.43 25.44 8.48
C ILE A 132 10.11 25.42 9.25
N GLU A 133 9.18 24.50 8.91
CA GLU A 133 7.91 24.33 9.62
C GLU A 133 8.12 23.96 11.10
N GLU A 134 9.06 23.06 11.40
CA GLU A 134 9.39 22.65 12.77
C GLU A 134 10.05 23.79 13.57
N MET A 135 10.96 24.54 12.95
CA MET A 135 11.55 25.75 13.56
C MET A 135 10.49 26.82 13.86
N GLN A 136 9.55 27.03 12.94
CA GLN A 136 8.43 27.95 13.16
C GLN A 136 7.53 27.48 14.30
N ARG A 137 7.23 26.17 14.38
CA ARG A 137 6.48 25.58 15.48
C ARG A 137 7.18 25.75 16.81
N HIS A 138 8.49 25.50 16.89
CA HIS A 138 9.27 25.72 18.12
C HIS A 138 9.30 27.19 18.53
N LYS A 139 9.43 28.11 17.57
CA LYS A 139 9.35 29.56 17.84
C LYS A 139 7.99 29.95 18.42
N GLN A 140 6.89 29.45 17.83
CA GLN A 140 5.54 29.70 18.32
C GLN A 140 5.31 29.11 19.72
N GLN A 141 5.79 27.89 19.96
CA GLN A 141 5.72 27.25 21.29
C GLN A 141 6.52 28.03 22.34
N TYR A 142 7.71 28.53 21.99
CA TYR A 142 8.53 29.35 22.86
C TYR A 142 7.85 30.68 23.20
N VAL A 143 7.34 31.41 22.19
CA VAL A 143 6.61 32.66 22.41
C VAL A 143 5.38 32.43 23.29
N ARG A 144 4.60 31.39 23.00
CA ARG A 144 3.45 31.00 23.83
C ARG A 144 3.86 30.62 25.25
N GLY A 145 5.00 29.94 25.41
CA GLY A 145 5.57 29.61 26.72
C GLY A 145 5.96 30.87 27.51
N LEU A 146 6.54 31.88 26.86
CA LEU A 146 6.84 33.17 27.48
C LEU A 146 5.57 33.93 27.90
N GLU A 147 4.53 33.92 27.07
CA GLU A 147 3.23 34.52 27.42
C GLU A 147 2.61 33.83 28.64
N VAL A 148 2.62 32.49 28.67
CA VAL A 148 2.13 31.71 29.81
C VAL A 148 2.96 32.00 31.07
N ALA A 149 4.29 32.09 30.96
CA ALA A 149 5.15 32.42 32.08
C ALA A 149 4.84 33.83 32.65
N ARG A 150 4.53 34.80 31.79
CA ARG A 150 4.12 36.16 32.22
C ARG A 150 2.80 36.15 32.99
N LEU A 151 1.83 35.32 32.59
CA LEU A 151 0.55 35.21 33.31
C LEU A 151 0.71 34.75 34.77
N PHE A 152 1.80 34.04 35.09
CA PHE A 152 2.10 33.59 36.45
C PHE A 152 3.22 34.39 37.11
N GLY A 153 3.50 35.63 36.67
CA GLY A 153 4.56 36.47 37.27
C GLY A 153 5.96 35.86 37.18
N GLY A 154 6.22 34.99 36.20
CA GLY A 154 7.48 34.27 36.06
C GLY A 154 7.62 33.03 36.97
N LEU A 155 6.57 32.63 37.69
CA LEU A 155 6.60 31.43 38.53
C LEU A 155 6.73 30.16 37.66
N PRO A 156 7.54 29.17 38.07
CA PRO A 156 7.72 27.90 37.37
C PRO A 156 6.53 26.97 37.65
N VAL A 157 5.44 27.20 36.93
CA VAL A 157 4.19 26.45 37.04
C VAL A 157 4.15 25.34 35.98
N SER A 158 3.74 24.15 36.38
CA SER A 158 3.45 23.03 35.46
C SER A 158 2.07 22.43 35.78
N VAL A 159 1.48 21.74 34.80
CA VAL A 159 0.13 21.16 34.92
C VAL A 159 0.09 19.76 34.33
N ASN A 160 -0.53 18.83 35.05
CA ASN A 160 -0.86 17.49 34.56
C ASN A 160 -2.37 17.30 34.51
N ALA A 161 -2.88 16.80 33.38
CA ALA A 161 -4.29 16.51 33.21
C ALA A 161 -4.54 15.00 33.29
N HIS A 162 -5.44 14.57 34.17
CA HIS A 162 -5.80 13.17 34.35
C HIS A 162 -7.31 12.97 34.22
N TRP A 163 -7.70 11.88 33.57
CA TRP A 163 -9.07 11.40 33.59
C TRP A 163 -9.37 10.77 34.95
N VAL A 164 -10.39 11.27 35.63
CA VAL A 164 -10.81 10.81 36.96
C VAL A 164 -12.22 10.24 36.88
N ASN A 165 -12.38 9.03 37.40
CA ASN A 165 -13.68 8.38 37.53
C ASN A 165 -14.24 8.68 38.93
N GLY A 166 -15.36 9.41 38.97
CA GLY A 166 -16.10 9.76 40.18
C GLY A 166 -17.17 8.75 40.56
N HIS A 167 -17.90 9.06 41.62
CA HIS A 167 -19.01 8.25 42.12
C HIS A 167 -20.17 8.23 41.10
N LYS A 168 -20.85 7.08 40.95
CA LYS A 168 -21.93 6.84 39.97
C LYS A 168 -21.53 6.98 38.49
N GLY A 169 -20.28 6.70 38.14
CA GLY A 169 -19.83 6.60 36.75
C GLY A 169 -19.54 7.92 36.05
N ALA A 170 -19.47 9.04 36.79
CA ALA A 170 -19.03 10.31 36.24
C ALA A 170 -17.56 10.23 35.83
N VAL A 171 -17.21 10.68 34.63
CA VAL A 171 -15.82 10.79 34.16
C VAL A 171 -15.54 12.26 33.87
N PHE A 172 -14.52 12.82 34.51
CA PHE A 172 -14.15 14.22 34.30
C PHE A 172 -12.63 14.37 34.19
N LEU A 173 -12.20 15.37 33.41
CA LEU A 173 -10.79 15.73 33.27
C LEU A 173 -10.40 16.65 34.42
N ARG A 174 -9.48 16.21 35.28
CA ARG A 174 -8.95 17.01 36.39
C ARG A 174 -7.54 17.49 36.07
N HIS A 175 -7.31 18.78 36.30
CA HIS A 175 -6.00 19.42 36.17
C HIS A 175 -5.34 19.54 37.55
N PHE A 176 -4.11 19.03 37.67
CA PHE A 176 -3.27 19.14 38.86
C PHE A 176 -2.15 20.12 38.55
N PHE A 177 -2.08 21.19 39.34
CA PHE A 177 -1.10 22.26 39.16
C PHE A 177 0.07 22.05 40.13
N TYR A 178 1.27 22.38 39.68
CA TYR A 178 2.49 22.24 40.45
C TYR A 178 3.30 23.52 40.38
N LEU A 179 3.79 23.99 41.52
CA LEU A 179 4.73 25.10 41.62
C LEU A 179 6.09 24.52 41.99
N ARG A 180 7.12 24.71 41.16
CA ARG A 180 8.46 24.10 41.35
C ARG A 180 8.43 22.57 41.54
N GLY A 181 7.44 21.90 40.96
CA GLY A 181 7.26 20.44 41.08
C GLY A 181 6.45 19.99 42.29
N GLU A 182 6.05 20.89 43.18
CA GLU A 182 5.19 20.58 44.33
C GLU A 182 3.72 20.83 44.01
N LEU A 183 2.86 19.87 44.34
CA LEU A 183 1.42 19.97 44.08
C LEU A 183 0.83 21.16 44.85
N THR A 184 0.42 22.19 44.11
CA THR A 184 -0.04 23.46 44.69
C THR A 184 -1.35 23.88 44.02
N PRO A 185 -2.41 24.19 44.80
CA PRO A 185 -3.66 24.69 44.24
C PRO A 185 -3.48 25.94 43.36
N LEU A 186 -4.19 26.02 42.23
CA LEU A 186 -4.06 27.12 41.27
C LEU A 186 -4.33 28.49 41.90
N ASN A 187 -5.34 28.59 42.77
CA ASN A 187 -5.67 29.82 43.48
C ASN A 187 -4.51 30.32 44.36
N THR A 188 -3.76 29.41 44.99
CA THR A 188 -2.56 29.76 45.76
C THR A 188 -1.46 30.28 44.84
N ILE A 189 -1.24 29.65 43.68
CA ILE A 189 -0.24 30.08 42.70
C ILE A 189 -0.56 31.50 42.19
N ILE A 190 -1.83 31.78 41.88
CA ILE A 190 -2.29 33.11 41.44
C ILE A 190 -2.07 34.15 42.53
N ALA A 191 -2.45 33.86 43.78
CA ALA A 191 -2.26 34.78 44.91
C ALA A 191 -0.77 35.12 45.14
N ILE A 192 0.12 34.14 44.98
CA ILE A 192 1.59 34.37 45.05
C ILE A 192 2.03 35.29 43.91
N ALA A 193 1.59 35.04 42.68
CA ALA A 193 1.94 35.87 41.53
C ALA A 193 1.48 37.33 41.71
N GLU A 194 0.25 37.57 42.15
CA GLU A 194 -0.29 38.91 42.44
C GLU A 194 0.44 39.61 43.59
N THR A 195 0.95 38.84 44.56
CA THR A 195 1.73 39.41 45.68
C THR A 195 3.11 39.85 45.20
N ILE A 196 3.79 39.03 44.39
CA ILE A 196 5.08 39.37 43.76
C ILE A 196 4.94 40.61 42.87
N GLU A 197 3.86 40.71 42.09
CA GLU A 197 3.60 41.87 41.24
C GLU A 197 3.41 43.15 42.09
N ARG A 198 2.62 43.09 43.17
CA ARG A 198 2.44 44.22 44.10
C ARG A 198 3.73 44.66 44.79
N GLU A 199 4.57 43.69 45.19
CA GLU A 199 5.90 43.97 45.75
C GLU A 199 6.81 44.69 44.73
N GLN A 200 6.77 44.28 43.46
CA GLN A 200 7.53 44.92 42.38
C GLN A 200 7.02 46.32 42.05
N GLU A 201 5.71 46.57 42.18
CA GLU A 201 5.08 47.88 42.00
C GLU A 201 5.23 48.83 43.21
N GLY A 202 5.84 48.36 44.32
CA GLY A 202 6.01 49.16 45.54
C GLY A 202 4.70 49.44 46.29
N ARG A 203 3.66 48.62 46.06
CA ARG A 203 2.36 48.71 46.72
C ARG A 203 2.31 47.68 47.85
N SER A 204 2.83 48.04 49.02
CA SER A 204 2.69 47.26 50.26
C SER A 204 1.37 47.57 50.97
#